data_AF-A0A356WTH6-F1
#
_entry.id   AF-A0A356WTH6-F1
#
_cell.length_a   1.000
_cell.length_b   1.000
_cell.length_c   1.000
_cell.angle_alpha   90.00
_cell.angle_beta   90.00
_cell.angle_gamma   90.00
#
_symmetry.space_group_name_H-M   'P 1'
#
loop_
_entity.id
_entity.type
_entity.pdbx_description
1 polymer ?
#
loop_
_entity_poly.entity_id
_entity_poly.type
_entity_poly.pdbx_seq_one_letter_code
_entity_poly.pdbx_strand_id
1 'polypeptide(L)'
;MDEELDDISSLVEKYEQMSMFGRKIYFDADEFAVLADHYNNLGDNELAEEIIEEGLKMHPASPELMILKAKTLVYSELYDEALSYLNNIPGEGDIELPLLRIESLLHLEKTDEANEVINETMNRELSIDDLYVFITE
;
A
#
# COMPACT_ATOMS: atom_id res chain seq x y z
N MET A 1 -8.62 -11.04 16.69
CA MET A 1 -9.98 -10.99 16.11
C MET A 1 -10.89 -10.02 16.85
N ASP A 2 -11.33 -10.24 18.10
CA ASP A 2 -12.15 -9.22 18.80
C ASP A 2 -11.34 -7.96 19.16
N GLU A 3 -10.06 -8.09 19.53
CA GLU A 3 -9.20 -6.94 19.87
C GLU A 3 -8.80 -6.08 18.64
N GLU A 4 -8.59 -6.67 17.46
CA GLU A 4 -8.30 -5.91 16.22
C GLU A 4 -9.53 -5.16 15.70
N LEU A 5 -10.72 -5.74 15.85
CA LEU A 5 -11.98 -5.11 15.45
C LEU A 5 -12.35 -3.93 16.37
N ASP A 6 -12.04 -4.04 17.66
CA ASP A 6 -12.21 -2.94 18.61
C ASP A 6 -11.22 -1.79 18.31
N ASP A 7 -10.02 -2.10 17.82
CA ASP A 7 -8.98 -1.12 17.51
C ASP A 7 -9.35 -0.27 16.27
N ILE A 8 -9.76 -0.91 15.16
CA ILE A 8 -10.16 -0.18 13.95
C ILE A 8 -11.38 0.72 14.19
N SER A 9 -12.39 0.25 14.94
CA SER A 9 -13.59 1.03 15.24
C SER A 9 -13.24 2.32 15.99
N SER A 10 -12.33 2.25 16.98
CA SER A 10 -11.84 3.42 17.69
C SER A 10 -11.07 4.36 16.77
N LEU A 11 -10.26 3.81 15.86
CA LEU A 11 -9.45 4.58 14.93
C LEU A 11 -10.31 5.36 13.93
N VAL A 12 -11.35 4.71 13.38
CA VAL A 12 -12.35 5.33 12.50
C VAL A 12 -13.08 6.46 13.23
N GLU A 13 -13.53 6.23 14.48
CA GLU A 13 -14.21 7.28 15.25
C GLU A 13 -13.30 8.51 15.46
N LYS A 14 -12.01 8.30 15.77
CA LYS A 14 -11.04 9.39 15.90
C LYS A 14 -10.88 10.15 14.58
N TYR A 15 -10.75 9.44 13.47
CA TYR A 15 -10.58 10.04 12.14
C TYR A 15 -11.80 10.87 11.73
N GLU A 16 -13.01 10.33 11.90
CA GLU A 16 -14.25 11.05 11.63
C GLU A 16 -14.40 12.29 12.52
N GLN A 17 -14.07 12.19 13.82
CA GLN A 17 -14.08 13.34 14.71
C GLN A 17 -13.04 14.40 14.31
N MET A 18 -11.87 14.00 13.83
CA MET A 18 -10.85 14.91 13.29
C MET A 18 -11.42 15.70 12.11
N SER A 19 -11.99 14.99 11.13
CA SER A 19 -12.55 15.55 9.90
C SER A 19 -13.77 16.45 10.18
N MET A 20 -14.71 16.00 11.02
CA MET A 20 -15.94 16.74 11.32
C MET A 20 -15.72 17.97 12.19
N PHE A 21 -14.83 17.90 13.19
CA PHE A 21 -14.68 18.95 14.20
C PHE A 21 -13.40 19.78 14.04
N GLY A 22 -12.58 19.50 13.01
CA GLY A 22 -11.30 20.19 12.78
C GLY A 22 -10.33 20.05 13.95
N ARG A 23 -10.44 18.97 14.73
CA ARG A 23 -9.52 18.69 15.84
C ARG A 23 -8.17 18.30 15.24
N LYS A 24 -7.07 18.69 15.89
CA LYS A 24 -5.74 18.18 15.52
C LYS A 24 -5.53 16.85 16.23
N ILE A 25 -5.80 15.76 15.55
CA ILE A 25 -5.42 14.41 15.96
C ILE A 25 -4.23 14.02 15.08
N TYR A 26 -3.19 13.45 15.68
CA TYR A 26 -2.04 12.95 14.96
C TYR A 26 -2.17 11.44 14.85
N PHE A 27 -2.03 10.93 13.64
CA PHE A 27 -1.95 9.51 13.37
C PHE A 27 -0.52 9.15 12.99
N ASP A 28 -0.03 7.99 13.43
CA ASP A 28 1.21 7.43 12.88
C ASP A 28 0.95 6.78 11.50
N ALA A 29 2.02 6.28 10.86
CA ALA A 29 1.91 5.77 9.50
C ALA A 29 1.06 4.49 9.42
N ASP A 30 1.22 3.61 10.41
CA ASP A 30 0.49 2.34 10.53
C ASP A 30 -1.01 2.62 10.73
N GLU A 31 -1.36 3.60 11.57
CA GLU A 31 -2.75 4.06 11.74
C GLU A 31 -3.36 4.60 10.42
N PHE A 32 -2.59 5.36 9.63
CA PHE A 32 -3.06 5.79 8.30
C PHE A 32 -3.25 4.61 7.35
N ALA A 33 -2.35 3.62 7.37
CA ALA A 33 -2.44 2.42 6.53
C ALA A 33 -3.69 1.59 6.87
N VAL A 34 -3.91 1.35 8.16
CA VAL A 34 -5.09 0.62 8.68
C VAL A 34 -6.40 1.35 8.31
N LEU A 35 -6.44 2.68 8.40
CA LEU A 35 -7.59 3.46 7.95
C LEU A 35 -7.84 3.34 6.44
N ALA A 36 -6.79 3.45 5.63
CA ALA A 36 -6.90 3.34 4.18
C ALA A 36 -7.42 1.96 3.75
N ASP A 37 -6.87 0.90 4.33
CA ASP A 37 -7.32 -0.48 4.09
C ASP A 37 -8.77 -0.68 4.53
N HIS A 38 -9.18 -0.10 5.66
CA HIS A 38 -10.57 -0.16 6.09
C HIS A 38 -11.53 0.43 5.05
N TYR A 39 -11.26 1.63 4.54
CA TYR A 39 -12.14 2.28 3.56
C TYR A 39 -12.07 1.61 2.18
N ASN A 40 -10.90 1.11 1.75
CA ASN A 40 -10.77 0.26 0.56
C ASN A 40 -11.66 -1.00 0.66
N ASN A 41 -11.65 -1.69 1.81
CA ASN A 41 -12.49 -2.87 2.04
C ASN A 41 -13.99 -2.56 2.05
N LEU A 42 -14.38 -1.31 2.33
CA LEU A 42 -15.75 -0.82 2.19
C LEU A 42 -16.11 -0.38 0.77
N GLY A 43 -15.13 -0.35 -0.14
CA GLY A 43 -15.26 0.13 -1.51
C GLY A 43 -15.18 1.65 -1.66
N ASP A 44 -14.84 2.37 -0.60
CA ASP A 44 -14.64 3.84 -0.61
C ASP A 44 -13.19 4.17 -0.97
N ASN A 45 -12.83 3.83 -2.21
CA ASN A 45 -11.46 3.95 -2.71
C ASN A 45 -11.00 5.41 -2.82
N GLU A 46 -11.93 6.35 -3.05
CA GLU A 46 -11.62 7.79 -3.09
C GLU A 46 -11.15 8.26 -1.70
N LEU A 47 -11.90 7.92 -0.64
CA LEU A 47 -11.50 8.27 0.73
C LEU A 47 -10.22 7.55 1.17
N ALA A 48 -10.06 6.29 0.80
CA ALA A 48 -8.83 5.56 1.08
C ALA A 48 -7.60 6.24 0.44
N GLU A 49 -7.72 6.69 -0.81
CA GLU A 49 -6.65 7.45 -1.48
C GLU A 49 -6.38 8.78 -0.78
N GLU A 50 -7.40 9.53 -0.37
CA GLU A 50 -7.22 10.76 0.40
C GLU A 50 -6.46 10.50 1.71
N ILE A 51 -6.79 9.43 2.43
CA ILE A 51 -6.13 9.02 3.69
C ILE A 51 -4.66 8.68 3.44
N ILE A 52 -4.35 7.94 2.37
CA ILE A 52 -2.97 7.62 1.97
C ILE A 52 -2.18 8.91 1.70
N GLU A 53 -2.78 9.85 0.97
CA GLU A 53 -2.12 11.12 0.64
C GLU A 53 -1.91 12.01 1.87
N GLU A 54 -2.84 12.03 2.81
CA GLU A 54 -2.67 12.70 4.09
C GLU A 54 -1.56 12.07 4.92
N GLY A 55 -1.55 10.74 4.99
CA GLY A 55 -0.49 9.98 5.66
C GLY A 55 0.88 10.27 5.08
N LEU A 56 1.03 10.27 3.75
CA LEU A 56 2.30 10.57 3.08
C LEU A 56 2.75 12.03 3.23
N LYS A 57 1.82 12.99 3.40
CA LYS A 57 2.19 14.38 3.74
C LYS A 57 2.84 14.47 5.11
N MET A 58 2.45 13.61 6.06
CA MET A 58 2.96 13.59 7.43
C MET A 58 4.19 12.67 7.58
N HIS A 59 4.17 11.53 6.90
CA HIS A 59 5.15 10.45 6.99
C HIS A 59 5.69 10.08 5.59
N PRO A 60 6.39 10.99 4.89
CA PRO A 60 6.74 10.84 3.47
C PRO A 60 7.73 9.71 3.17
N ALA A 61 8.36 9.14 4.18
CA ALA A 61 9.32 8.03 4.05
C ALA A 61 8.78 6.72 4.64
N SER A 62 7.49 6.62 4.95
CA SER A 62 6.87 5.37 5.40
C SER A 62 6.77 4.39 4.22
N PRO A 63 7.49 3.26 4.23
CA PRO A 63 7.42 2.27 3.15
C PRO A 63 6.01 1.71 2.97
N GLU A 64 5.28 1.50 4.05
CA GLU A 64 3.91 0.95 4.04
C GLU A 64 2.94 1.88 3.30
N LEU A 65 2.94 3.18 3.64
CA LEU A 65 2.11 4.16 2.93
C LEU A 65 2.54 4.36 1.47
N MET A 66 3.85 4.23 1.19
CA MET A 66 4.35 4.26 -0.17
C MET A 66 3.86 3.04 -0.96
N ILE A 67 3.88 1.84 -0.38
CA ILE A 67 3.36 0.63 -1.01
C ILE A 67 1.86 0.78 -1.30
N LEU A 68 1.08 1.28 -0.34
CA LEU A 68 -0.34 1.57 -0.56
C LEU A 68 -0.58 2.53 -1.73
N LYS A 69 0.19 3.63 -1.84
CA LYS A 69 0.08 4.53 -3.00
C LYS A 69 0.49 3.84 -4.31
N ALA A 70 1.49 2.96 -4.29
CA ALA A 70 1.84 2.19 -5.48
C ALA A 70 0.69 1.25 -5.89
N LYS A 71 0.02 0.60 -4.94
CA LYS A 71 -1.17 -0.23 -5.20
C LYS A 71 -2.29 0.59 -5.82
N THR A 72 -2.60 1.80 -5.32
CA THR A 72 -3.65 2.64 -5.94
C THR A 72 -3.33 3.01 -7.38
N LEU A 73 -2.05 3.27 -7.70
CA LEU A 73 -1.61 3.51 -9.08
C LEU A 73 -1.78 2.26 -9.96
N VAL A 74 -1.42 1.06 -9.46
CA VAL A 74 -1.62 -0.20 -10.18
C VAL A 74 -3.10 -0.49 -10.41
N TYR A 75 -3.95 -0.36 -9.39
CA TYR A 75 -5.40 -0.54 -9.53
C TYR A 75 -6.04 0.46 -10.50
N SER A 76 -5.47 1.64 -10.61
CA SER A 76 -5.91 2.67 -11.57
C SER A 76 -5.35 2.44 -12.99
N GLU A 77 -4.68 1.32 -13.24
CA GLU A 77 -3.98 0.97 -14.48
C GLU A 77 -2.90 1.98 -14.90
N LEU A 78 -2.39 2.78 -13.95
CA LEU A 78 -1.34 3.78 -14.15
C LEU A 78 0.05 3.12 -13.99
N TYR A 79 0.30 2.06 -14.75
CA TYR A 79 1.45 1.17 -14.56
C TYR A 79 2.81 1.86 -14.71
N ASP A 80 2.95 2.82 -15.64
CA ASP A 80 4.19 3.61 -15.78
C ASP A 80 4.47 4.49 -14.54
N GLU A 81 3.42 5.10 -13.98
CA GLU A 81 3.52 5.92 -12.76
C GLU A 81 3.80 5.05 -11.55
N ALA A 82 3.10 3.91 -11.43
CA ALA A 82 3.33 2.91 -10.39
C ALA A 82 4.79 2.44 -10.41
N LEU A 83 5.32 2.05 -11.58
CA LEU A 83 6.69 1.58 -11.72
C LEU A 83 7.71 2.68 -11.36
N SER A 84 7.49 3.92 -11.82
CA SER A 84 8.34 5.05 -11.43
C SER A 84 8.31 5.30 -9.93
N TYR A 85 7.16 5.15 -9.30
CA TYR A 85 6.98 5.37 -7.86
C TYR A 85 7.65 4.26 -7.04
N LEU A 86 7.42 2.98 -7.41
CA LEU A 86 8.01 1.78 -6.81
C LEU A 86 9.55 1.80 -6.81
N ASN A 87 10.18 2.43 -7.80
CA ASN A 87 11.63 2.58 -7.86
C ASN A 87 12.21 3.50 -6.77
N ASN A 88 11.38 4.33 -6.15
CA ASN A 88 11.80 5.24 -5.07
C ASN A 88 11.55 4.67 -3.67
N ILE A 89 10.85 3.53 -3.54
CA ILE A 89 10.55 2.93 -2.24
C ILE A 89 11.80 2.19 -1.73
N PRO A 90 12.33 2.57 -0.55
CA PRO A 90 13.44 1.87 0.07
C PRO A 90 12.96 0.57 0.71
N GLY A 91 13.68 -0.52 0.48
CA GLY A 91 13.40 -1.80 1.13
C GLY A 91 13.49 -2.94 0.16
N GLU A 92 14.48 -3.79 0.36
CA GLU A 92 14.55 -5.07 -0.36
C GLU A 92 13.68 -6.11 0.34
N GLY A 93 13.35 -5.99 1.63
CA GLY A 93 12.77 -7.08 2.44
C GLY A 93 11.33 -7.49 2.16
N ASP A 94 10.51 -6.64 1.56
CA ASP A 94 9.09 -6.92 1.32
C ASP A 94 8.87 -7.60 -0.04
N ILE A 95 8.15 -8.71 -0.06
CA ILE A 95 7.81 -9.43 -1.29
C ILE A 95 6.75 -8.69 -2.12
N GLU A 96 5.96 -7.81 -1.51
CA GLU A 96 4.91 -7.06 -2.20
C GLU A 96 5.51 -6.08 -3.23
N LEU A 97 6.66 -5.48 -2.91
CA LEU A 97 7.38 -4.57 -3.81
C LEU A 97 7.80 -5.20 -5.15
N PRO A 98 8.57 -6.31 -5.19
CA PRO A 98 8.91 -6.95 -6.44
C PRO A 98 7.68 -7.51 -7.16
N LEU A 99 6.67 -8.00 -6.45
CA LEU A 99 5.45 -8.48 -7.07
C LEU A 99 4.72 -7.32 -7.81
N LEU A 100 4.61 -6.13 -7.19
CA LEU A 100 3.96 -4.95 -7.79
C LEU A 100 4.71 -4.46 -9.02
N ARG A 101 6.05 -4.54 -8.98
CA ARG A 101 6.91 -4.25 -10.13
C ARG A 101 6.67 -5.24 -11.26
N ILE A 102 6.61 -6.54 -10.95
CA ILE A 102 6.36 -7.60 -11.94
C ILE A 102 5.01 -7.37 -12.61
N GLU A 103 3.95 -7.15 -11.85
CA GLU A 103 2.62 -6.86 -12.38
C GLU A 103 2.64 -5.65 -13.33
N SER A 104 3.19 -4.53 -12.88
CA SER A 104 3.30 -3.31 -13.68
C SER A 104 4.10 -3.55 -14.98
N LEU A 105 5.22 -4.27 -14.91
CA LEU A 105 6.06 -4.58 -16.07
C LEU A 105 5.34 -5.48 -17.08
N LEU A 106 4.58 -6.47 -16.60
CA LEU A 106 3.80 -7.36 -17.46
C LEU A 106 2.68 -6.61 -18.19
N HIS A 107 1.97 -5.71 -17.50
CA HIS A 107 0.95 -4.85 -18.13
C HIS A 107 1.53 -3.87 -19.15
N LEU A 108 2.79 -3.45 -18.97
CA LEU A 108 3.53 -2.61 -19.92
C LEU A 108 4.21 -3.40 -21.05
N GLU A 109 3.96 -4.71 -21.17
CA GLU A 109 4.62 -5.62 -22.13
C GLU A 109 6.16 -5.65 -22.02
N LYS A 110 6.72 -5.26 -20.87
CA LYS A 110 8.17 -5.28 -20.58
C LYS A 110 8.59 -6.63 -20.00
N THR A 111 8.34 -7.69 -20.76
CA THR A 111 8.53 -9.08 -20.29
C THR A 111 9.97 -9.41 -19.90
N ASP A 112 10.97 -8.84 -20.58
CA ASP A 112 12.39 -9.07 -20.25
C ASP A 112 12.73 -8.51 -18.86
N GLU A 113 12.34 -7.27 -18.57
CA GLU A 113 12.52 -6.64 -17.26
C GLU A 113 11.73 -7.39 -16.17
N ALA A 114 10.50 -7.83 -16.47
CA ALA A 114 9.71 -8.62 -15.53
C ALA A 114 10.41 -9.93 -15.16
N ASN A 115 11.01 -10.63 -16.13
CA ASN A 115 11.75 -11.86 -15.90
C ASN A 115 13.00 -11.63 -15.04
N GLU A 116 13.68 -10.50 -15.19
CA GLU A 116 14.80 -10.14 -14.32
C GLU A 116 14.35 -10.04 -12.87
N VAL A 117 13.28 -9.27 -12.59
CA VAL A 117 12.72 -9.14 -11.23
C VAL A 117 12.23 -10.47 -10.68
N ILE A 118 11.57 -11.31 -11.49
CA ILE A 118 11.13 -12.66 -11.08
C ILE A 118 12.32 -13.51 -10.64
N ASN A 119 13.39 -13.55 -11.45
CA ASN A 119 14.56 -14.36 -11.15
C ASN A 119 15.28 -13.86 -9.89
N GLU A 120 15.42 -12.54 -9.72
CA GLU A 120 15.97 -11.94 -8.50
C GLU A 120 15.14 -12.32 -7.27
N THR A 121 13.81 -12.24 -7.37
CA THR A 121 12.89 -12.58 -6.28
C THR A 121 12.98 -14.05 -5.89
N MET A 122 13.01 -14.95 -6.88
CA MET A 122 13.09 -16.40 -6.67
C MET A 122 14.44 -16.87 -6.09
N ASN A 123 15.50 -16.06 -6.22
CA ASN A 123 16.81 -16.37 -5.66
C ASN A 123 16.93 -16.00 -4.16
N ARG A 124 15.90 -15.38 -3.59
CA ARG A 124 15.86 -15.00 -2.17
C ARG A 124 15.23 -16.10 -1.33
N GLU A 125 15.53 -16.12 -0.04
CA GLU A 125 14.78 -16.96 0.90
C GLU A 125 13.40 -16.33 1.09
N LEU A 126 12.38 -17.00 0.54
CA LEU A 126 10.97 -16.62 0.73
C LEU A 126 10.42 -17.28 1.99
N SER A 127 9.73 -16.49 2.81
CA SER A 127 8.99 -16.99 3.97
C SER A 127 7.74 -17.76 3.52
N ILE A 128 7.10 -18.49 4.44
CA ILE A 128 5.80 -19.10 4.15
C ILE A 128 4.75 -18.01 3.90
N ASP A 129 4.81 -16.91 4.66
CA ASP A 129 3.86 -15.80 4.55
C ASP A 129 3.97 -15.12 3.17
N ASP A 130 5.19 -15.04 2.62
CA ASP A 130 5.45 -14.46 1.30
C ASP A 130 4.72 -15.21 0.19
N LEU A 131 4.48 -16.52 0.35
CA LEU A 131 3.77 -17.36 -0.62
C LEU A 131 2.26 -17.10 -0.65
N TYR A 132 1.73 -16.39 0.34
CA TYR A 132 0.31 -16.05 0.47
C TYR A 132 0.02 -14.58 0.18
N VAL A 133 1.01 -13.80 -0.28
CA VAL A 133 0.81 -12.42 -0.70
C VAL A 133 0.18 -12.38 -2.10
N PHE A 134 -0.95 -11.70 -2.21
CA PHE A 134 -1.65 -11.41 -3.46
C PHE A 134 -1.75 -9.89 -3.63
N ILE A 135 -1.52 -9.41 -4.86
CA ILE A 135 -1.57 -7.96 -5.15
C ILE A 135 -2.95 -7.53 -5.62
N THR A 136 -3.62 -8.40 -6.37
CA THR A 136 -4.96 -8.15 -6.91
C THR A 136 -5.94 -9.13 -6.28
N GLU A 137 -6.97 -8.62 -5.62
CA GLU A 137 -8.19 -9.39 -5.31
C GLU A 137 -9.10 -9.50 -6.55
#